data_AF-A0A2I0FE88-F1
#
_entry.id   AF-A0A2I0FE88-F1
#
_cell.length_a   1.000
_cell.length_b   1.000
_cell.length_c   1.000
_cell.angle_alpha   90.00
_cell.angle_beta   90.00
_cell.angle_gamma   90.00
#
_symmetry.space_group_name_H-M   'P 1'
#
loop_
_entity.id
_entity.type
_entity.pdbx_description
1 polymer ?
#
loop_
_entity_poly.entity_id
_entity_poly.type
_entity_poly.pdbx_seq_one_letter_code
_entity_poly.pdbx_strand_id
1 'polypeptide(L)'
;MLQNLNNIDDVKTEVRQLIADNSYREVTSETKLNTSGIYMIYINNFSNDSIVPIYIGQSKNIQIRYKQHLSEILALNRLSHEEYEKYFFSKSRSFYEGKFKTCKIFKYMIENNCSINDFRMVILEEAEGSTLDDIELQYFQKLLPSFFGFNQLTSFLISLKSLFADAPIDDGQINEYLRFLLEDIKGVQSYYKYGYTRFNFEHSLPKDISYLQIKKEQLRAETLPLYNEVESQLNELTALYIQDSEFLRISKKRKLLYEDYQNAEAELEYALDNQQSTPINKFANKILNRFDKKLKNINTLSTSVDTKKSLFEKVDDLWEKSMLENRKERYRLIFPSKYIQPFSLGDRFTSDWTESIDHFLHLIFVISIFTSQITALAEVKLEKIHL
;
A
#
# COMPACT_ATOMS: atom_id res chain seq x y z
N MET A 1 22.69 0.15 -6.02
CA MET A 1 23.92 -0.53 -5.55
C MET A 1 23.52 -1.46 -4.40
N LEU A 2 23.38 -2.76 -4.64
CA LEU A 2 23.20 -3.77 -3.60
C LEU A 2 24.20 -4.89 -3.90
N GLN A 3 25.39 -4.79 -3.34
CA GLN A 3 26.48 -5.74 -3.57
C GLN A 3 26.82 -6.60 -2.35
N ASN A 4 26.06 -6.50 -1.26
CA ASN A 4 26.14 -7.44 -0.13
C ASN A 4 24.72 -7.79 0.33
N LEU A 5 24.39 -9.09 0.32
CA LEU A 5 23.25 -9.60 1.08
C LEU A 5 23.60 -9.44 2.55
N ASN A 6 23.03 -8.44 3.22
CA ASN A 6 23.26 -8.27 4.66
C ASN A 6 22.61 -9.43 5.39
N ASN A 7 23.38 -10.14 6.21
CA ASN A 7 22.83 -11.16 7.09
C ASN A 7 21.99 -10.46 8.17
N ILE A 8 20.85 -11.06 8.52
CA ILE A 8 19.98 -10.54 9.58
C ILE A 8 20.73 -10.36 10.91
N ASP A 9 21.71 -11.22 11.21
CA ASP A 9 22.50 -11.12 12.43
C ASP A 9 23.44 -9.90 12.45
N ASP A 10 23.97 -9.52 11.29
CA ASP A 10 24.76 -8.30 11.14
C ASP A 10 23.87 -7.08 11.40
N VAL A 11 22.66 -7.07 10.82
CA VAL A 11 21.65 -6.02 11.05
C VAL A 11 21.25 -5.95 12.52
N LYS A 12 21.01 -7.09 13.19
CA LYS A 12 20.71 -7.12 14.64
C LYS A 12 21.84 -6.54 15.46
N THR A 13 23.08 -6.85 15.11
CA THR A 13 24.28 -6.35 15.79
C THR A 13 24.37 -4.83 15.66
N GLU A 14 24.18 -4.33 14.45
CA GLU A 14 24.18 -2.90 14.17
C GLU A 14 23.05 -2.14 14.88
N VAL A 15 21.83 -2.70 14.91
CA VAL A 15 20.71 -2.14 15.66
C VAL A 15 21.01 -2.07 17.16
N ARG A 16 21.57 -3.13 17.75
CA ARG A 16 21.94 -3.12 19.17
C ARG A 16 22.98 -2.05 19.48
N GLN A 17 23.95 -1.87 18.59
CA GLN A 17 24.95 -0.81 18.72
C GLN A 17 24.28 0.57 18.68
N LEU A 18 23.40 0.82 17.70
CA LEU A 18 22.65 2.08 17.60
C LEU A 18 21.79 2.36 18.84
N ILE A 19 21.17 1.33 19.43
CA ILE A 19 20.40 1.45 20.68
C ILE A 19 21.31 1.84 21.83
N ALA A 20 22.47 1.19 21.97
CA ALA A 20 23.44 1.50 23.03
C ALA A 20 23.95 2.94 22.89
N ASP A 21 24.36 3.32 21.68
CA ASP A 21 24.91 4.65 21.37
C ASP A 21 23.88 5.76 21.58
N ASN A 22 22.58 5.49 21.38
CA ASN A 22 21.51 6.48 21.53
C ASN A 22 20.65 6.29 22.79
N SER A 23 21.10 5.47 23.73
CA SER A 23 20.34 5.18 24.97
C SER A 23 20.03 6.43 25.80
N TYR A 24 20.91 7.44 25.77
CA TYR A 24 20.72 8.73 26.44
C TYR A 24 19.63 9.61 25.79
N ARG A 25 19.14 9.24 24.60
CA ARG A 25 18.11 9.94 23.82
C ARG A 25 16.82 9.12 23.70
N GLU A 26 16.58 8.25 24.67
CA GLU A 26 15.32 7.53 24.75
C GLU A 26 14.15 8.48 24.99
N VAL A 27 13.07 8.27 24.24
CA VAL A 27 11.83 9.04 24.34
C VAL A 27 10.85 8.25 25.20
N THR A 28 10.34 8.86 26.27
CA THR A 28 9.35 8.26 27.16
C THR A 28 8.13 9.16 27.30
N SER A 29 7.14 8.73 28.09
CA SER A 29 5.97 9.54 28.45
C SER A 29 6.36 10.79 29.26
N GLU A 30 7.48 10.74 29.97
CA GLU A 30 7.95 11.77 30.90
C GLU A 30 8.94 12.76 30.25
N THR A 31 9.59 12.36 29.15
CA THR A 31 10.50 13.24 28.43
C THR A 31 9.77 14.42 27.76
N LYS A 32 10.51 15.47 27.42
CA LYS A 32 10.01 16.66 26.72
C LYS A 32 10.85 16.97 25.47
N LEU A 33 11.05 15.96 24.63
CA LEU A 33 11.92 16.04 23.45
C LEU A 33 11.14 16.56 22.22
N ASN A 34 10.82 17.85 22.23
CA ASN A 34 10.10 18.54 21.14
C ASN A 34 11.01 18.89 19.95
N THR A 35 11.86 17.96 19.54
CA THR A 35 12.79 18.14 18.42
C THR A 35 12.31 17.44 17.16
N SER A 36 12.84 17.88 16.02
CA SER A 36 12.64 17.26 14.71
C SER A 36 13.77 16.29 14.42
N GLY A 37 13.48 15.17 13.75
CA GLY A 37 14.52 14.23 13.39
C GLY A 37 14.05 12.83 13.04
N ILE A 38 15.03 11.92 12.97
CA ILE A 38 14.86 10.50 12.73
C ILE A 38 14.85 9.75 14.06
N TYR A 39 13.90 8.85 14.21
CA TYR A 39 13.75 8.00 15.37
C TYR A 39 13.64 6.53 14.97
N MET A 40 13.99 5.67 15.93
CA MET A 40 13.76 4.23 15.84
C MET A 40 12.84 3.80 16.98
N ILE A 41 11.74 3.14 16.62
CA ILE A 41 10.99 2.31 17.56
C ILE A 41 11.65 0.93 17.55
N TYR A 42 11.84 0.33 18.70
CA TYR A 42 12.25 -1.06 18.80
C TYR A 42 11.47 -1.78 19.90
N ILE A 43 11.26 -3.09 19.70
CA ILE A 43 10.81 -3.96 20.79
C ILE A 43 12.05 -4.59 21.40
N ASN A 44 12.23 -4.43 22.72
CA ASN A 44 13.39 -4.92 23.46
C ASN A 44 13.35 -6.45 23.67
N ASN A 45 13.17 -7.18 22.58
CA ASN A 45 13.15 -8.62 22.50
C ASN A 45 13.66 -9.01 21.10
N PHE A 46 14.95 -9.32 20.99
CA PHE A 46 15.63 -9.69 19.74
C PHE A 46 15.78 -11.21 19.58
N SER A 47 14.90 -11.99 20.21
CA SER A 47 14.99 -13.46 20.21
C SER A 47 14.54 -14.12 18.90
N ASN A 48 13.81 -13.39 18.04
CA ASN A 48 13.29 -13.94 16.81
C ASN A 48 14.38 -13.99 15.71
N ASP A 49 14.62 -15.16 15.12
CA ASP A 49 15.67 -15.36 14.10
C ASP A 49 15.33 -14.81 12.71
N SER A 50 14.06 -14.53 12.44
CA SER A 50 13.62 -14.01 11.14
C SER A 50 13.25 -12.53 11.16
N ILE A 51 13.13 -11.91 12.33
CA ILE A 51 12.66 -10.52 12.48
C ILE A 51 13.68 -9.69 13.27
N VAL A 52 13.95 -8.48 12.79
CA VAL A 52 14.62 -7.43 13.56
C VAL A 52 13.54 -6.44 13.98
N PRO A 53 13.16 -6.37 15.27
CA PRO A 53 11.95 -5.70 15.72
C PRO A 53 12.11 -4.19 15.79
N ILE A 54 12.35 -3.55 14.63
CA ILE A 54 12.57 -2.13 14.49
C ILE A 54 11.57 -1.48 13.52
N TYR A 55 11.31 -0.20 13.76
CA TYR A 55 10.69 0.70 12.81
C TYR A 55 11.49 2.00 12.76
N ILE A 56 11.85 2.45 11.56
CA ILE A 56 12.48 3.74 11.34
C ILE A 56 11.42 4.75 10.91
N GLY A 57 11.44 5.95 11.49
CA GLY A 57 10.57 7.03 11.04
C GLY A 57 11.15 8.40 11.31
N GLN A 58 10.52 9.38 10.69
CA GLN A 58 10.82 10.80 10.87
C GLN A 58 9.64 11.56 11.49
N SER A 59 9.92 12.67 12.18
CA SER A 59 8.89 13.60 12.66
C SER A 59 9.46 15.00 12.88
N LYS A 60 8.63 16.02 12.64
CA LYS A 60 8.91 17.41 13.05
C LYS A 60 8.83 17.63 14.56
N ASN A 61 8.14 16.73 15.26
CA ASN A 61 8.09 16.69 16.71
C ASN A 61 8.07 15.23 17.17
N ILE A 62 9.21 14.76 17.67
CA ILE A 62 9.41 13.38 18.09
C ILE A 62 8.58 13.04 19.33
N GLN A 63 8.46 13.93 20.33
CA GLN A 63 7.67 13.67 21.52
C GLN A 63 6.19 13.45 21.20
N ILE A 64 5.59 14.29 20.34
CA ILE A 64 4.20 14.11 19.89
C ILE A 64 4.07 12.78 19.14
N ARG A 65 5.04 12.46 18.29
CA ARG A 65 5.03 11.23 17.50
C ARG A 65 5.13 9.97 18.36
N TYR A 66 5.94 10.00 19.41
CA TYR A 66 6.00 8.94 20.43
C TYR A 66 4.62 8.70 21.06
N LYS A 67 3.96 9.77 21.54
CA LYS A 67 2.61 9.66 22.13
C LYS A 67 1.62 9.03 21.16
N GLN A 68 1.68 9.41 19.88
CA GLN A 68 0.82 8.82 18.84
C GLN A 68 1.04 7.31 18.71
N HIS A 69 2.29 6.85 18.51
CA HIS A 69 2.56 5.41 18.36
C HIS A 69 2.15 4.63 19.59
N LEU A 70 2.42 5.18 20.78
CA LEU A 70 2.05 4.54 22.03
C LEU A 70 0.53 4.39 22.15
N SER A 71 -0.24 5.45 21.87
CA SER A 71 -1.71 5.40 21.86
C SER A 71 -2.25 4.41 20.83
N GLU A 72 -1.63 4.32 19.64
CA GLU A 72 -1.99 3.33 18.60
C GLU A 72 -1.83 1.88 19.12
N ILE A 73 -0.74 1.57 19.83
CA ILE A 73 -0.47 0.24 20.41
C ILE A 73 -1.41 -0.06 21.58
N LEU A 74 -1.60 0.90 22.49
CA LEU A 74 -2.47 0.73 23.65
C LEU A 74 -3.93 0.51 23.25
N ALA A 75 -4.39 1.17 22.19
CA ALA A 75 -5.72 0.97 21.66
C ALA A 75 -5.93 -0.46 21.15
N LEU A 76 -4.94 -1.03 20.44
CA LEU A 76 -5.00 -2.44 20.02
C LEU A 76 -5.02 -3.39 21.22
N ASN A 77 -4.21 -3.10 22.25
CA ASN A 77 -4.13 -3.91 23.46
C ASN A 77 -5.44 -3.94 24.28
N ARG A 78 -6.33 -2.96 24.11
CA ARG A 78 -7.62 -2.92 24.80
C ARG A 78 -8.70 -3.78 24.15
N LEU A 79 -8.53 -4.15 22.88
CA LEU A 79 -9.53 -4.92 22.15
C LEU A 79 -9.47 -6.40 22.56
N SER A 80 -10.64 -7.02 22.69
CA SER A 80 -10.71 -8.48 22.70
C SER A 80 -10.23 -9.07 21.37
N HIS A 81 -9.91 -10.36 21.37
CA HIS A 81 -9.49 -11.05 20.16
C HIS A 81 -10.56 -10.95 19.06
N GLU A 82 -11.82 -11.18 19.44
CA GLU A 82 -12.98 -11.17 18.54
C GLU A 82 -13.24 -9.77 17.98
N GLU A 83 -13.11 -8.72 18.79
CA GLU A 83 -13.26 -7.34 18.32
C GLU A 83 -12.17 -6.97 17.33
N TYR A 84 -10.90 -7.31 17.64
CA TYR A 84 -9.80 -7.01 16.74
C TYR A 84 -9.92 -7.79 15.43
N GLU A 85 -10.27 -9.08 15.48
CA GLU A 85 -10.54 -9.90 14.30
C GLU A 85 -11.65 -9.28 13.43
N LYS A 86 -12.75 -8.87 14.07
CA LYS A 86 -13.86 -8.19 13.39
C LYS A 86 -13.37 -6.92 12.69
N TYR A 87 -12.61 -6.05 13.36
CA TYR A 87 -12.07 -4.84 12.73
C TYR A 87 -11.05 -5.15 11.62
N PHE A 88 -10.36 -6.29 11.67
CA PHE A 88 -9.38 -6.66 10.65
C PHE A 88 -10.02 -7.26 9.39
N PHE A 89 -11.05 -8.10 9.54
CA PHE A 89 -11.54 -8.98 8.46
C PHE A 89 -13.00 -8.79 8.05
N SER A 90 -13.83 -8.07 8.82
CA SER A 90 -15.29 -8.02 8.57
C SER A 90 -15.72 -7.15 7.38
N LYS A 91 -14.86 -6.23 6.93
CA LYS A 91 -15.18 -5.27 5.86
C LYS A 91 -14.34 -5.50 4.62
N SER A 92 -14.84 -4.99 3.49
CA SER A 92 -14.09 -4.93 2.22
C SER A 92 -12.80 -4.14 2.35
N ARG A 93 -12.70 -3.21 3.32
CA ARG A 93 -11.48 -2.54 3.79
C ARG A 93 -11.26 -2.73 5.29
N SER A 94 -10.05 -3.12 5.71
CA SER A 94 -9.67 -3.15 7.12
C SER A 94 -9.67 -1.75 7.66
N PHE A 95 -10.09 -1.64 8.91
CA PHE A 95 -10.07 -0.38 9.66
C PHE A 95 -8.64 0.13 9.91
N TYR A 96 -7.65 -0.75 9.75
CA TYR A 96 -6.23 -0.47 9.95
C TYR A 96 -5.47 -0.26 8.64
N GLU A 97 -6.17 -0.04 7.51
CA GLU A 97 -5.53 0.37 6.27
C GLU A 97 -4.64 1.61 6.51
N GLY A 98 -3.38 1.55 6.09
CA GLY A 98 -2.40 2.62 6.36
C GLY A 98 -1.81 2.63 7.79
N LYS A 99 -2.22 1.70 8.66
CA LYS A 99 -1.70 1.52 10.04
C LYS A 99 -0.97 0.19 10.24
N PHE A 100 -0.51 -0.44 9.15
CA PHE A 100 0.14 -1.76 9.20
C PHE A 100 1.36 -1.84 10.10
N LYS A 101 2.14 -0.75 10.25
CA LYS A 101 3.28 -0.72 11.18
C LYS A 101 2.84 -1.11 12.60
N THR A 102 1.70 -0.59 13.04
CA THR A 102 1.17 -0.77 14.40
C THR A 102 0.70 -2.19 14.58
N CYS A 103 0.01 -2.75 13.57
CA CYS A 103 -0.43 -4.14 13.58
C CYS A 103 0.74 -5.13 13.61
N LYS A 104 1.80 -4.88 12.83
CA LYS A 104 3.03 -5.69 12.86
C LYS A 104 3.71 -5.65 14.22
N ILE A 105 3.88 -4.46 14.79
CA ILE A 105 4.45 -4.28 16.14
C ILE A 105 3.61 -5.05 17.16
N PHE A 106 2.29 -4.87 17.15
CA PHE A 106 1.37 -5.52 18.07
C PHE A 106 1.41 -7.05 17.94
N LYS A 107 1.36 -7.58 16.71
CA LYS A 107 1.55 -9.02 16.44
C LYS A 107 2.87 -9.53 17.02
N TYR A 108 3.97 -8.84 16.76
CA TYR A 108 5.28 -9.23 17.26
C TYR A 108 5.29 -9.30 18.79
N MET A 109 4.73 -8.28 19.46
CA MET A 109 4.66 -8.24 20.92
C MET A 109 3.84 -9.40 21.49
N ILE A 110 2.66 -9.69 20.93
CA ILE A 110 1.80 -10.79 21.36
C ILE A 110 2.47 -12.15 21.15
N GLU A 111 3.07 -12.38 19.97
CA GLU A 111 3.62 -13.68 19.63
C GLU A 111 4.88 -14.05 20.42
N ASN A 112 5.62 -13.02 20.86
CA ASN A 112 6.86 -13.14 21.64
C ASN A 112 6.67 -12.82 23.13
N ASN A 113 5.43 -12.83 23.64
CA ASN A 113 5.09 -12.60 25.05
C ASN A 113 5.71 -11.30 25.63
N CYS A 114 5.76 -10.25 24.83
CA CYS A 114 6.26 -8.95 25.25
C CYS A 114 5.20 -8.16 26.01
N SER A 115 5.67 -7.21 26.82
CA SER A 115 4.87 -6.23 27.55
C SER A 115 5.04 -4.84 26.95
N ILE A 116 4.25 -3.88 27.41
CA ILE A 116 4.42 -2.47 26.99
C ILE A 116 5.78 -1.90 27.39
N ASN A 117 6.45 -2.46 28.42
CA ASN A 117 7.79 -2.03 28.83
C ASN A 117 8.87 -2.39 27.81
N ASP A 118 8.58 -3.33 26.91
CA ASP A 118 9.47 -3.70 25.81
C ASP A 118 9.33 -2.75 24.62
N PHE A 119 8.26 -1.96 24.54
CA PHE A 119 8.10 -0.94 23.51
C PHE A 119 8.97 0.28 23.84
N ARG A 120 9.97 0.54 23.00
CA ARG A 120 10.94 1.63 23.20
C ARG A 120 11.05 2.49 21.95
N MET A 121 11.43 3.75 22.14
CA MET A 121 11.72 4.67 21.06
C MET A 121 12.96 5.51 21.40
N VAL A 122 13.89 5.60 20.46
CA VAL A 122 15.12 6.40 20.60
C VAL A 122 15.26 7.36 19.43
N ILE A 123 15.82 8.54 19.69
CA ILE A 123 16.19 9.47 18.63
C ILE A 123 17.54 9.03 18.06
N LEU A 124 17.56 8.76 16.76
CA LEU A 124 18.79 8.41 16.04
C LEU A 124 19.54 9.69 15.64
N GLU A 125 18.82 10.66 15.09
CA GLU A 125 19.42 11.86 14.53
C GLU A 125 18.44 13.03 14.61
N GLU A 126 18.93 14.21 14.99
CA GLU A 126 18.14 15.44 14.91
C GLU A 126 18.37 16.10 13.55
N ALA A 127 17.28 16.40 12.85
CA ALA A 127 17.31 16.93 11.50
C ALA A 127 16.02 17.72 11.21
N GLU A 128 16.10 18.67 10.28
CA GLU A 128 14.99 19.55 9.94
C GLU A 128 14.79 19.69 8.43
N GLY A 129 13.56 20.00 8.04
CA GLY A 129 13.25 20.37 6.65
C GLY A 129 13.41 19.21 5.66
N SER A 130 14.02 19.52 4.51
CA SER A 130 14.12 18.60 3.37
C SER A 130 15.13 17.47 3.55
N THR A 131 16.02 17.54 4.55
CA THR A 131 17.05 16.51 4.75
C THR A 131 16.50 15.25 5.43
N LEU A 132 15.30 15.30 6.01
CA LEU A 132 14.72 14.16 6.72
C LEU A 132 14.51 12.94 5.80
N ASP A 133 14.07 13.17 4.56
CA ASP A 133 13.84 12.09 3.60
C ASP A 133 15.16 11.38 3.24
N ASP A 134 16.23 12.15 3.01
CA ASP A 134 17.55 11.60 2.67
C ASP A 134 18.16 10.79 3.83
N ILE A 135 18.06 11.32 5.06
CA ILE A 135 18.60 10.64 6.24
C ILE A 135 17.77 9.39 6.55
N GLU A 136 16.44 9.44 6.47
CA GLU A 136 15.59 8.26 6.64
C GLU A 136 15.97 7.16 5.64
N LEU A 137 16.21 7.52 4.38
CA LEU A 137 16.61 6.58 3.35
C LEU A 137 17.97 5.91 3.65
N GLN A 138 18.93 6.65 4.21
CA GLN A 138 20.22 6.07 4.64
C GLN A 138 20.01 4.97 5.71
N TYR A 139 19.13 5.20 6.69
CA TYR A 139 18.79 4.17 7.66
C TYR A 139 18.03 2.99 7.04
N PHE A 140 17.21 3.22 6.01
CA PHE A 140 16.56 2.13 5.28
C PHE A 140 17.57 1.24 4.56
N GLN A 141 18.55 1.84 3.89
CA GLN A 141 19.61 1.11 3.18
C GLN A 141 20.50 0.32 4.15
N LYS A 142 20.80 0.93 5.30
CA LYS A 142 21.65 0.34 6.34
C LYS A 142 20.97 -0.82 7.07
N LEU A 143 19.76 -0.59 7.58
CA LEU A 143 19.08 -1.50 8.52
C LEU A 143 18.02 -2.40 7.87
N LEU A 144 17.69 -2.16 6.59
CA LEU A 144 16.70 -2.92 5.83
C LEU A 144 15.36 -3.12 6.59
N PRO A 145 14.78 -2.07 7.21
CA PRO A 145 13.64 -2.21 8.12
C PRO A 145 12.35 -2.61 7.38
N SER A 146 12.29 -2.46 6.06
CA SER A 146 11.18 -2.92 5.22
C SER A 146 11.19 -4.42 4.95
N PHE A 147 12.34 -5.07 5.14
CA PHE A 147 12.50 -6.51 4.93
C PHE A 147 12.55 -7.25 6.26
N PHE A 148 13.42 -6.79 7.17
CA PHE A 148 13.61 -7.44 8.47
C PHE A 148 12.70 -6.88 9.57
N GLY A 149 12.22 -5.65 9.44
CA GLY A 149 11.46 -4.94 10.47
C GLY A 149 10.02 -4.61 10.09
N PHE A 150 9.49 -3.55 10.69
CA PHE A 150 8.08 -3.20 10.61
C PHE A 150 7.72 -2.21 9.49
N ASN A 151 8.70 -1.59 8.81
CA ASN A 151 8.46 -0.60 7.75
C ASN A 151 7.77 -1.22 6.52
N GLN A 152 7.21 -0.36 5.67
CA GLN A 152 6.71 -0.72 4.34
C GLN A 152 7.82 -0.55 3.30
N LEU A 153 7.64 -1.13 2.11
CA LEU A 153 8.57 -1.00 0.99
C LEU A 153 8.80 0.47 0.60
N THR A 154 10.02 0.79 0.19
CA THR A 154 10.41 2.17 -0.15
C THR A 154 9.64 2.67 -1.37
N SER A 155 9.53 1.83 -2.41
CA SER A 155 8.74 2.11 -3.62
C SER A 155 7.27 2.41 -3.28
N PHE A 156 6.68 1.71 -2.31
CA PHE A 156 5.33 1.98 -1.85
C PHE A 156 5.22 3.37 -1.22
N LEU A 157 6.14 3.74 -0.32
CA LEU A 157 6.14 5.06 0.32
C LEU A 157 6.30 6.19 -0.70
N ILE A 158 7.17 6.01 -1.71
CA ILE A 158 7.38 6.97 -2.79
C ILE A 158 6.13 7.08 -3.66
N SER A 159 5.53 5.94 -4.03
CA SER A 159 4.31 5.94 -4.85
C SER A 159 3.17 6.74 -4.19
N LEU A 160 3.04 6.68 -2.86
CA LEU A 160 2.06 7.49 -2.15
C LEU A 160 2.35 8.98 -2.30
N LYS A 161 3.62 9.42 -2.17
CA LYS A 161 4.00 10.83 -2.37
C LYS A 161 3.63 11.30 -3.79
N SER A 162 3.82 10.45 -4.79
CA SER A 162 3.49 10.75 -6.19
C SER A 162 1.98 10.72 -6.49
N LEU A 163 1.22 9.78 -5.90
CA LEU A 163 -0.23 9.64 -6.09
C LEU A 163 -1.04 10.81 -5.51
N PHE A 164 -0.49 11.52 -4.52
CA PHE A 164 -1.10 12.72 -3.93
C PHE A 164 -0.48 14.02 -4.43
N ALA A 165 0.38 13.97 -5.45
CA ALA A 165 0.90 15.17 -6.09
C ALA A 165 -0.14 15.71 -7.10
N ASP A 166 -0.42 17.02 -7.06
CA ASP A 166 -1.37 17.68 -7.97
C ASP A 166 -0.84 17.79 -9.42
N ALA A 167 0.39 17.33 -9.69
CA ALA A 167 1.07 17.44 -10.98
C ALA A 167 1.28 16.06 -11.63
N PRO A 168 1.24 15.99 -12.99
CA PRO A 168 1.63 14.78 -13.71
C PRO A 168 3.04 14.34 -13.31
N ILE A 169 3.24 13.03 -13.12
CA ILE A 169 4.53 12.46 -12.79
C ILE A 169 5.48 12.68 -13.96
N ASP A 170 6.62 13.34 -13.74
CA ASP A 170 7.63 13.53 -14.76
C ASP A 170 8.54 12.31 -14.96
N ASP A 171 9.27 12.27 -16.07
CA ASP A 171 10.18 11.16 -16.42
C ASP A 171 11.26 10.92 -15.36
N GLY A 172 11.71 11.96 -14.66
CA GLY A 172 12.70 11.86 -13.59
C GLY A 172 12.14 11.16 -12.36
N GLN A 173 10.93 11.52 -11.95
CA GLN A 173 10.19 10.86 -10.87
C GLN A 173 9.88 9.39 -11.19
N ILE A 174 9.58 9.07 -12.46
CA ILE A 174 9.39 7.68 -12.90
C ILE A 174 10.70 6.90 -12.79
N ASN A 175 11.81 7.48 -13.27
CA ASN A 175 13.10 6.83 -13.20
C ASN A 175 13.50 6.54 -11.74
N GLU A 176 13.31 7.52 -10.85
CA GLU A 176 13.52 7.36 -9.42
C GLU A 176 12.63 6.26 -8.83
N TYR A 177 11.32 6.30 -9.09
CA TYR A 177 10.39 5.27 -8.65
C TYR A 177 10.81 3.86 -9.10
N LEU A 178 11.16 3.70 -10.38
CA LEU A 178 11.59 2.43 -10.95
C LEU A 178 12.88 1.90 -10.30
N ARG A 179 13.82 2.79 -9.92
CA ARG A 179 15.04 2.38 -9.18
C ARG A 179 14.68 1.78 -7.83
N PHE A 180 13.84 2.46 -7.05
CA PHE A 180 13.40 1.95 -5.76
C PHE A 180 12.57 0.67 -5.89
N LEU A 181 11.72 0.59 -6.90
CA LEU A 181 10.94 -0.62 -7.18
C LEU A 181 11.85 -1.81 -7.51
N LEU A 182 12.91 -1.59 -8.29
CA LEU A 182 13.89 -2.62 -8.60
C LEU A 182 14.66 -3.09 -7.36
N GLU A 183 15.05 -2.16 -6.48
CA GLU A 183 15.69 -2.49 -5.20
C GLU A 183 14.75 -3.29 -4.30
N ASP A 184 13.48 -2.92 -4.22
CA ASP A 184 12.47 -3.67 -3.47
C ASP A 184 12.24 -5.07 -4.04
N ILE A 185 12.19 -5.23 -5.38
CA ILE A 185 12.08 -6.53 -6.04
C ILE A 185 13.25 -7.44 -5.63
N LYS A 186 14.49 -6.93 -5.72
CA LYS A 186 15.71 -7.68 -5.33
C LYS A 186 15.72 -8.02 -3.85
N GLY A 187 15.27 -7.09 -2.99
CA GLY A 187 15.12 -7.31 -1.56
C GLY A 187 14.07 -8.38 -1.25
N VAL A 188 12.92 -8.36 -1.91
CA VAL A 188 11.87 -9.39 -1.74
C VAL A 188 12.39 -10.77 -2.15
N GLN A 189 13.08 -10.90 -3.28
CA GLN A 189 13.69 -12.17 -3.71
C GLN A 189 14.63 -12.74 -2.65
N SER A 190 15.42 -11.87 -2.03
CA SER A 190 16.44 -12.25 -1.06
C SER A 190 15.86 -12.57 0.32
N TYR A 191 14.82 -11.83 0.72
CA TYR A 191 14.35 -11.80 2.11
C TYR A 191 12.89 -12.23 2.29
N TYR A 192 12.27 -12.87 1.30
CA TYR A 192 10.84 -13.24 1.32
C TYR A 192 10.37 -13.93 2.62
N LYS A 193 11.22 -14.80 3.19
CA LYS A 193 10.93 -15.57 4.41
C LYS A 193 11.22 -14.83 5.72
N TYR A 194 11.77 -13.63 5.64
CA TYR A 194 12.18 -12.82 6.78
C TYR A 194 11.22 -11.67 7.05
N GLY A 195 11.17 -11.25 8.31
CA GLY A 195 10.43 -10.10 8.78
C GLY A 195 8.96 -10.15 8.36
N TYR A 196 8.52 -9.03 7.81
CA TYR A 196 7.22 -8.88 7.17
C TYR A 196 7.35 -8.74 5.66
N THR A 197 8.44 -9.23 5.06
CA THR A 197 8.72 -9.12 3.62
C THR A 197 7.60 -9.71 2.79
N ARG A 198 7.13 -10.91 3.14
CA ARG A 198 5.99 -11.55 2.47
C ARG A 198 4.74 -10.67 2.49
N PHE A 199 4.37 -10.14 3.66
CA PHE A 199 3.23 -9.23 3.77
C PHE A 199 3.42 -7.99 2.89
N ASN A 200 4.57 -7.36 3.00
CA ASN A 200 4.92 -6.15 2.24
C ASN A 200 4.87 -6.38 0.72
N PHE A 201 5.37 -7.53 0.25
CA PHE A 201 5.26 -7.94 -1.15
C PHE A 201 3.80 -8.13 -1.57
N GLU A 202 3.06 -8.96 -0.83
CA GLU A 202 1.70 -9.33 -1.24
C GLU A 202 0.74 -8.14 -1.15
N HIS A 203 0.95 -7.24 -0.19
CA HIS A 203 0.07 -6.11 0.06
C HIS A 203 0.44 -4.84 -0.71
N SER A 204 1.73 -4.52 -0.82
CA SER A 204 2.19 -3.17 -1.19
C SER A 204 2.99 -3.12 -2.49
N LEU A 205 3.66 -4.21 -2.90
CA LEU A 205 4.40 -4.23 -4.16
C LEU A 205 3.43 -4.34 -5.35
N PRO A 206 3.48 -3.43 -6.35
CA PRO A 206 2.64 -3.52 -7.54
C PRO A 206 2.83 -4.86 -8.25
N LYS A 207 1.82 -5.33 -8.98
CA LYS A 207 1.88 -6.58 -9.76
C LYS A 207 2.16 -6.35 -11.24
N ASP A 208 1.94 -5.13 -11.70
CA ASP A 208 2.36 -4.62 -13.00
C ASP A 208 2.65 -3.12 -12.86
N ILE A 209 3.37 -2.57 -13.83
CA ILE A 209 3.71 -1.14 -13.90
C ILE A 209 2.97 -0.43 -15.04
N SER A 210 1.87 -1.01 -15.53
CA SER A 210 1.09 -0.42 -16.63
C SER A 210 0.24 0.78 -16.19
N TYR A 211 0.00 0.91 -14.89
CA TYR A 211 -0.67 2.07 -14.29
C TYR A 211 0.15 3.37 -14.36
N LEU A 212 1.42 3.33 -14.74
CA LEU A 212 2.23 4.53 -14.91
C LEU A 212 1.70 5.46 -16.02
N GLN A 213 0.64 5.05 -16.76
CA GLN A 213 -0.19 5.85 -17.69
C GLN A 213 0.58 6.59 -18.80
N ILE A 214 1.89 6.39 -18.89
CA ILE A 214 2.75 6.87 -19.95
C ILE A 214 2.95 5.74 -20.93
N LYS A 215 2.69 6.03 -22.20
CA LYS A 215 2.95 5.10 -23.28
C LYS A 215 4.45 4.77 -23.25
N LYS A 216 4.80 3.50 -23.35
CA LYS A 216 6.20 3.04 -23.33
C LYS A 216 7.07 3.81 -24.34
N GLU A 217 6.45 4.23 -25.44
CA GLU A 217 7.02 5.01 -26.53
C GLU A 217 7.30 6.48 -26.19
N GLN A 218 6.76 6.99 -25.07
CA GLN A 218 6.96 8.35 -24.57
C GLN A 218 8.06 8.45 -23.51
N LEU A 219 8.53 7.30 -22.99
CA LEU A 219 9.65 7.27 -22.05
C LEU A 219 10.95 7.69 -22.74
N ARG A 220 11.80 8.42 -22.04
CA ARG A 220 13.16 8.70 -22.53
C ARG A 220 13.94 7.41 -22.77
N ALA A 221 14.83 7.45 -23.74
CA ALA A 221 15.71 6.32 -24.10
C ALA A 221 16.55 5.80 -22.92
N GLU A 222 16.83 6.64 -21.92
CA GLU A 222 17.55 6.29 -20.69
C GLU A 222 16.68 5.59 -19.63
N THR A 223 15.36 5.84 -19.62
CA THR A 223 14.40 5.25 -18.65
C THR A 223 13.89 3.90 -19.15
N LEU A 224 13.79 3.72 -20.48
CA LEU A 224 13.25 2.51 -21.11
C LEU A 224 13.98 1.20 -20.71
N PRO A 225 15.33 1.14 -20.62
CA PRO A 225 16.03 -0.06 -20.17
C PRO A 225 15.65 -0.45 -18.75
N LEU A 226 15.56 0.53 -17.83
CA LEU A 226 15.17 0.30 -16.44
C LEU A 226 13.73 -0.17 -16.33
N TYR A 227 12.81 0.43 -17.10
CA TYR A 227 11.42 -0.01 -17.18
C TYR A 227 11.33 -1.48 -17.58
N ASN A 228 12.04 -1.89 -18.64
CA ASN A 228 12.05 -3.27 -19.11
C ASN A 228 12.65 -4.24 -18.08
N GLU A 229 13.72 -3.84 -17.38
CA GLU A 229 14.32 -4.65 -16.31
C GLU A 229 13.32 -4.87 -15.16
N VAL A 230 12.66 -3.80 -14.71
CA VAL A 230 11.64 -3.86 -13.65
C VAL A 230 10.47 -4.73 -14.08
N GLU A 231 9.94 -4.54 -15.29
CA GLU A 231 8.83 -5.35 -15.83
C GLU A 231 9.19 -6.83 -15.86
N SER A 232 10.38 -7.18 -16.34
CA SER A 232 10.86 -8.57 -16.39
C SER A 232 10.98 -9.18 -14.99
N GLN A 233 11.70 -8.51 -14.08
CA GLN A 233 11.94 -9.06 -12.73
C GLN A 233 10.65 -9.10 -11.89
N LEU A 234 9.73 -8.17 -12.10
CA LEU A 234 8.44 -8.18 -11.41
C LEU A 234 7.57 -9.36 -11.87
N ASN A 235 7.57 -9.65 -13.17
CA ASN A 235 6.88 -10.82 -13.72
C ASN A 235 7.46 -12.13 -13.17
N GLU A 236 8.79 -12.24 -13.12
CA GLU A 236 9.48 -13.40 -12.53
C GLU A 236 9.14 -13.56 -11.04
N LEU A 237 9.21 -12.47 -10.27
CA LEU A 237 8.89 -12.46 -8.84
C LEU A 237 7.45 -12.86 -8.57
N THR A 238 6.52 -12.33 -9.37
CA THR A 238 5.09 -12.63 -9.29
C THR A 238 4.84 -14.10 -9.60
N ALA A 239 5.46 -14.64 -10.66
CA ALA A 239 5.34 -16.05 -11.00
C ALA A 239 5.91 -16.98 -9.92
N LEU A 240 6.96 -16.54 -9.21
CA LEU A 240 7.61 -17.32 -8.16
C LEU A 240 6.74 -17.44 -6.90
N TYR A 241 6.11 -16.34 -6.46
CA TYR A 241 5.45 -16.29 -5.15
C TYR A 241 3.92 -16.23 -5.20
N ILE A 242 3.31 -15.80 -6.31
CA ILE A 242 1.85 -15.79 -6.46
C ILE A 242 1.44 -17.08 -7.16
N GLN A 243 1.18 -18.12 -6.37
CA GLN A 243 0.77 -19.44 -6.88
C GLN A 243 -0.72 -19.52 -7.26
N ASP A 244 -1.52 -18.49 -6.94
CA ASP A 244 -2.92 -18.44 -7.33
C ASP A 244 -3.04 -18.19 -8.84
N SER A 245 -2.88 -19.28 -9.58
CA SER A 245 -3.00 -19.32 -11.04
C SER A 245 -4.37 -18.82 -11.50
N GLU A 246 -5.40 -18.94 -10.65
CA GLU A 246 -6.74 -18.47 -10.96
C GLU A 246 -6.84 -16.96 -10.83
N PHE A 247 -6.37 -16.36 -9.73
CA PHE A 247 -6.30 -14.90 -9.59
C PHE A 247 -5.47 -14.24 -10.70
N LEU A 248 -4.30 -14.81 -11.03
CA LEU A 248 -3.46 -14.31 -12.11
C LEU A 248 -4.15 -14.42 -13.47
N ARG A 249 -4.85 -15.52 -13.73
CA ARG A 249 -5.63 -15.72 -14.96
C ARG A 249 -6.79 -14.73 -15.04
N ILE A 250 -7.53 -14.53 -13.96
CA ILE A 250 -8.63 -13.57 -13.88
C ILE A 250 -8.11 -12.15 -14.09
N SER A 251 -7.01 -11.77 -13.44
CA SER A 251 -6.39 -10.44 -13.57
C SER A 251 -5.92 -10.15 -15.00
N LYS A 252 -5.26 -11.12 -15.67
CA LYS A 252 -4.86 -10.99 -17.08
C LYS A 252 -6.08 -10.86 -17.99
N LYS A 253 -7.10 -11.70 -17.80
CA LYS A 253 -8.34 -11.67 -18.59
C LYS A 253 -9.08 -10.35 -18.41
N ARG A 254 -9.14 -9.84 -17.17
CA ARG A 254 -9.73 -8.54 -16.83
C ARG A 254 -9.08 -7.40 -17.60
N LYS A 255 -7.74 -7.36 -17.60
CA LYS A 255 -6.96 -6.34 -18.34
C LYS A 255 -7.27 -6.36 -19.83
N LEU A 256 -7.22 -7.53 -20.46
CA LEU A 256 -7.51 -7.68 -21.90
C LEU A 256 -8.94 -7.23 -22.25
N LEU A 257 -9.93 -7.64 -21.44
CA LEU A 257 -11.32 -7.25 -21.65
C LEU A 257 -11.57 -5.75 -21.44
N TYR A 258 -10.84 -5.15 -20.51
CA TYR A 258 -10.91 -3.70 -20.29
C TYR A 258 -10.33 -2.93 -21.49
N GLU A 259 -9.17 -3.34 -22.00
CA GLU A 259 -8.57 -2.76 -23.21
C GLU A 259 -9.51 -2.93 -24.42
N ASP A 260 -10.11 -4.12 -24.59
CA ASP A 260 -11.08 -4.38 -25.66
C ASP A 260 -12.33 -3.50 -25.57
N TYR A 261 -12.83 -3.26 -24.35
CA TYR A 261 -13.95 -2.37 -24.06
C TYR A 261 -13.58 -0.91 -24.37
N GLN A 262 -12.45 -0.42 -23.86
CA GLN A 262 -11.99 0.95 -24.11
C GLN A 262 -11.78 1.23 -25.61
N ASN A 263 -11.20 0.27 -26.35
CA ASN A 263 -11.03 0.41 -27.79
C ASN A 263 -12.38 0.48 -28.53
N ALA A 264 -13.37 -0.31 -28.11
CA ALA A 264 -14.71 -0.28 -28.71
C ALA A 264 -15.46 1.02 -28.39
N GLU A 265 -15.29 1.53 -27.17
CA GLU A 265 -15.85 2.81 -26.73
C GLU A 265 -15.24 3.97 -27.53
N ALA A 266 -13.92 4.00 -27.69
CA ALA A 266 -13.23 4.99 -28.52
C ALA A 266 -13.64 4.94 -30.00
N GLU A 267 -13.85 3.74 -30.56
CA GLU A 267 -14.38 3.56 -31.92
C GLU A 267 -15.81 4.11 -32.06
N LEU A 268 -16.66 3.89 -31.06
CA LEU A 268 -18.02 4.41 -31.03
C LEU A 268 -18.03 5.94 -30.90
N GLU A 269 -17.23 6.50 -29.99
CA GLU A 269 -17.07 7.95 -29.83
C GLU A 269 -16.58 8.60 -31.13
N TYR A 270 -15.54 8.05 -31.76
CA TYR A 270 -15.06 8.52 -33.06
C TYR A 270 -16.15 8.46 -34.14
N ALA A 271 -16.97 7.41 -34.17
CA ALA A 271 -18.07 7.29 -35.13
C ALA A 271 -19.19 8.33 -34.88
N LEU A 272 -19.47 8.65 -33.61
CA LEU A 272 -20.44 9.68 -33.21
C LEU A 272 -19.93 11.10 -33.52
N ASP A 273 -18.66 11.39 -33.26
CA ASP A 273 -18.04 12.69 -33.56
C ASP A 273 -17.99 12.98 -35.07
N ASN A 274 -17.67 11.96 -35.87
CA ASN A 274 -17.73 12.06 -37.34
C ASN A 274 -19.17 12.18 -37.89
N GLN A 275 -20.19 11.98 -37.06
CA GLN A 275 -21.58 12.18 -37.43
C GLN A 275 -22.01 13.65 -37.28
N GLN A 276 -21.40 14.40 -36.35
CA GLN A 276 -21.73 15.81 -36.08
C GLN A 276 -21.10 16.80 -37.08
N SER A 277 -20.13 16.38 -37.89
CA SER A 277 -19.29 17.26 -38.71
C SER A 277 -19.67 17.39 -40.20
N THR A 278 -20.90 17.06 -40.63
CA THR A 278 -21.28 17.26 -42.05
C THR A 278 -22.42 18.28 -42.24
N PRO A 279 -22.18 19.43 -42.90
CA PRO A 279 -23.23 20.38 -43.24
C PRO A 279 -24.28 19.77 -44.18
N ILE A 280 -25.54 19.91 -43.78
CA ILE A 280 -26.74 19.41 -44.44
C ILE A 280 -26.93 20.07 -45.83
N ASN A 281 -27.02 19.25 -46.90
CA ASN A 281 -28.00 19.32 -48.03
C ASN A 281 -27.44 18.93 -49.41
N LYS A 282 -27.83 17.72 -49.88
CA LYS A 282 -28.29 17.36 -51.26
C LYS A 282 -28.04 15.87 -51.53
N PHE A 283 -28.97 14.95 -51.21
CA PHE A 283 -29.23 13.67 -51.95
C PHE A 283 -30.23 12.71 -51.22
N ALA A 284 -31.49 13.11 -51.01
CA ALA A 284 -32.44 12.42 -50.11
C ALA A 284 -32.59 10.88 -50.27
N ASN A 285 -32.47 10.29 -51.47
CA ASN A 285 -32.62 8.82 -51.63
C ASN A 285 -31.32 8.01 -51.49
N LYS A 286 -30.14 8.62 -51.67
CA LYS A 286 -28.83 7.98 -51.38
C LYS A 286 -28.44 8.18 -49.91
N ILE A 287 -29.02 9.20 -49.28
CA ILE A 287 -28.93 9.54 -47.87
C ILE A 287 -29.73 8.56 -47.02
N LEU A 288 -30.99 8.23 -47.33
CA LEU A 288 -31.77 7.26 -46.53
C LEU A 288 -31.06 5.89 -46.42
N ASN A 289 -30.57 5.32 -47.52
CA ASN A 289 -29.80 4.07 -47.48
C ASN A 289 -28.43 4.19 -46.78
N ARG A 290 -27.78 5.36 -46.83
CA ARG A 290 -26.52 5.61 -46.10
C ARG A 290 -26.76 5.88 -44.63
N PHE A 291 -27.86 6.54 -44.27
CA PHE A 291 -28.28 6.77 -42.90
C PHE A 291 -28.71 5.45 -42.26
N ASP A 292 -29.50 4.62 -42.93
CA ASP A 292 -29.84 3.28 -42.46
C ASP A 292 -28.60 2.40 -42.31
N LYS A 293 -27.65 2.46 -43.26
CA LYS A 293 -26.39 1.71 -43.16
C LYS A 293 -25.51 2.24 -42.02
N LYS A 294 -25.45 3.56 -41.82
CA LYS A 294 -24.68 4.19 -40.73
C LYS A 294 -25.32 3.98 -39.36
N LEU A 295 -26.65 4.08 -39.24
CA LEU A 295 -27.44 3.76 -38.05
C LEU A 295 -27.28 2.28 -37.70
N LYS A 296 -27.35 1.38 -38.68
CA LYS A 296 -27.02 -0.04 -38.48
C LYS A 296 -25.59 -0.22 -37.99
N ASN A 297 -24.63 0.54 -38.52
CA ASN A 297 -23.24 0.49 -38.08
C ASN A 297 -23.08 0.97 -36.63
N ILE A 298 -23.67 2.12 -36.26
CA ILE A 298 -23.67 2.65 -34.89
C ILE A 298 -24.37 1.68 -33.93
N ASN A 299 -25.52 1.13 -34.29
CA ASN A 299 -26.21 0.12 -33.49
C ASN A 299 -25.36 -1.15 -33.32
N THR A 300 -24.62 -1.55 -34.35
CA THR A 300 -23.70 -2.70 -34.27
C THR A 300 -22.52 -2.39 -33.34
N LEU A 301 -21.93 -1.20 -33.44
CA LEU A 301 -20.86 -0.73 -32.55
C LEU A 301 -21.35 -0.63 -31.10
N SER A 302 -22.52 -0.03 -30.87
CA SER A 302 -23.18 0.04 -29.55
C SER A 302 -23.41 -1.36 -28.96
N THR A 303 -23.97 -2.29 -29.74
CA THR A 303 -24.17 -3.68 -29.29
C THR A 303 -22.84 -4.36 -28.96
N SER A 304 -21.79 -4.07 -29.73
CA SER A 304 -20.43 -4.57 -29.48
C SER A 304 -19.84 -4.00 -28.18
N VAL A 305 -20.02 -2.70 -27.93
CA VAL A 305 -19.63 -2.05 -26.66
C VAL A 305 -20.35 -2.69 -25.49
N ASP A 306 -21.68 -2.82 -25.55
CA ASP A 306 -22.49 -3.42 -24.48
C ASP A 306 -22.07 -4.87 -24.20
N THR A 307 -21.78 -5.64 -25.25
CA THR A 307 -21.31 -7.03 -25.12
C THR A 307 -19.95 -7.09 -24.43
N LYS A 308 -18.99 -6.26 -24.86
CA LYS A 308 -17.65 -6.19 -24.28
C LYS A 308 -17.68 -5.70 -22.84
N LYS A 309 -18.48 -4.67 -22.54
CA LYS A 309 -18.72 -4.16 -21.18
C LYS A 309 -19.28 -5.26 -20.28
N SER A 310 -20.34 -5.97 -20.70
CA SER A 310 -20.93 -7.06 -19.92
C SER A 310 -19.93 -8.20 -19.65
N LEU A 311 -19.05 -8.51 -20.61
CA LEU A 311 -17.99 -9.50 -20.42
C LEU A 311 -16.92 -9.00 -19.42
N PHE A 312 -16.54 -7.74 -19.51
CA PHE A 312 -15.63 -7.09 -18.56
C PHE A 312 -16.20 -7.12 -17.14
N GLU A 313 -17.43 -6.63 -16.94
CA GLU A 313 -18.11 -6.58 -15.63
C GLU A 313 -18.17 -7.95 -14.96
N LYS A 314 -18.52 -9.02 -15.71
CA LYS A 314 -18.53 -10.39 -15.18
C LYS A 314 -17.16 -10.85 -14.67
N VAL A 315 -16.08 -10.46 -15.34
CA VAL A 315 -14.72 -10.81 -14.93
C VAL A 315 -14.23 -9.90 -13.80
N ASP A 316 -14.67 -8.64 -13.79
CA ASP A 316 -14.41 -7.68 -12.70
C ASP A 316 -15.03 -8.17 -11.39
N ASP A 317 -16.28 -8.63 -11.40
CA ASP A 317 -16.95 -9.23 -10.23
C ASP A 317 -16.17 -10.43 -9.66
N LEU A 318 -15.66 -11.30 -10.53
CA LEU A 318 -14.85 -12.46 -10.13
C LEU A 318 -13.50 -12.01 -9.56
N TRP A 319 -12.91 -10.98 -10.15
CA TRP A 319 -11.67 -10.39 -9.69
C TRP A 319 -11.85 -9.76 -8.31
N GLU A 320 -12.92 -9.01 -8.06
CA GLU A 320 -13.21 -8.41 -6.76
C GLU A 320 -13.40 -9.45 -5.66
N LYS A 321 -14.11 -10.54 -5.94
CA LYS A 321 -14.27 -11.67 -5.00
C LYS A 321 -12.93 -12.30 -4.66
N SER A 322 -12.13 -12.62 -5.68
CA SER A 322 -10.79 -13.19 -5.48
C SER A 322 -9.85 -12.23 -4.74
N MET A 323 -9.95 -10.93 -4.99
CA MET A 323 -9.21 -9.90 -4.26
C MET A 323 -9.57 -9.87 -2.78
N LEU A 324 -10.86 -10.01 -2.45
CA LEU A 324 -11.35 -10.03 -1.07
C LEU A 324 -10.85 -11.26 -0.31
N GLU A 325 -10.84 -12.43 -0.95
CA GLU A 325 -10.31 -13.67 -0.38
C GLU A 325 -8.80 -13.58 -0.16
N ASN A 326 -8.05 -13.20 -1.20
CA ASN A 326 -6.61 -13.01 -1.13
C ASN A 326 -6.22 -11.93 -0.09
N ARG A 327 -7.05 -10.91 0.10
CA ARG A 327 -6.86 -9.89 1.14
C ARG A 327 -6.86 -10.48 2.54
N LYS A 328 -7.81 -11.38 2.86
CA LYS A 328 -7.87 -12.01 4.18
C LYS A 328 -6.60 -12.80 4.46
N GLU A 329 -6.12 -13.56 3.48
CA GLU A 329 -4.86 -14.29 3.62
C GLU A 329 -3.66 -13.38 3.86
N ARG A 330 -3.55 -12.28 3.10
CA ARG A 330 -2.49 -11.28 3.33
C ARG A 330 -2.55 -10.71 4.74
N TYR A 331 -3.74 -10.38 5.23
CA TYR A 331 -3.90 -9.76 6.54
C TYR A 331 -3.63 -10.69 7.70
N ARG A 332 -3.83 -12.00 7.53
CA ARG A 332 -3.38 -13.01 8.50
C ARG A 332 -1.88 -12.95 8.75
N LEU A 333 -1.06 -12.50 7.77
CA LEU A 333 0.39 -12.35 7.95
C LEU A 333 0.77 -11.30 8.99
N ILE A 334 -0.13 -10.35 9.30
CA ILE A 334 0.10 -9.28 10.29
C ILE A 334 -0.92 -9.30 11.43
N PHE A 335 -1.83 -10.27 11.46
CA PHE A 335 -2.71 -10.55 12.58
C PHE A 335 -2.03 -11.55 13.54
N PRO A 336 -2.16 -11.42 14.87
CA PRO A 336 -1.63 -12.38 15.83
C PRO A 336 -2.12 -13.81 15.55
N SER A 337 -1.20 -14.78 15.45
CA SER A 337 -1.54 -16.20 15.26
C SER A 337 -1.99 -16.90 16.55
N LYS A 338 -1.79 -16.23 17.68
CA LYS A 338 -2.23 -16.67 19.00
C LYS A 338 -3.42 -15.83 19.46
N TYR A 339 -4.21 -16.40 20.38
CA TYR A 339 -5.27 -15.67 21.04
C TYR A 339 -4.70 -14.41 21.72
N ILE A 340 -5.41 -13.30 21.58
CA ILE A 340 -4.94 -12.01 22.11
C ILE A 340 -5.31 -11.95 23.58
N GLN A 341 -4.28 -12.00 24.42
CA GLN A 341 -4.40 -11.60 25.82
C GLN A 341 -3.77 -10.21 25.94
N PRO A 342 -4.51 -9.19 26.42
CA PRO A 342 -3.94 -7.88 26.67
C PRO A 342 -2.67 -8.00 27.52
N PHE A 343 -1.56 -7.46 27.04
CA PHE A 343 -0.34 -7.42 27.84
C PHE A 343 -0.48 -6.37 28.95
N SER A 344 0.18 -6.64 30.09
CA SER A 344 0.16 -5.76 31.26
C SER A 344 0.67 -4.36 30.90
N LEU A 345 0.00 -3.33 31.41
CA LEU A 345 0.41 -1.94 31.24
C LEU A 345 1.58 -1.55 32.16
N GLY A 346 1.80 -2.29 33.25
CA GLY A 346 2.81 -1.94 34.27
C GLY A 346 2.60 -0.57 34.91
N ASP A 347 3.56 -0.13 35.73
CA ASP A 347 3.44 1.08 36.57
C ASP A 347 3.66 2.41 35.82
N ARG A 348 4.02 2.36 34.51
CA ARG A 348 4.43 3.54 33.73
C ARG A 348 3.26 4.39 33.18
N PHE A 349 2.01 4.05 33.48
CA PHE A 349 0.84 4.72 32.91
C PHE A 349 -0.01 5.42 33.97
N THR A 350 -0.11 6.74 33.83
CA THR A 350 -1.05 7.58 34.59
C THR A 350 -2.43 7.64 33.91
N SER A 351 -3.44 8.14 34.62
CA SER A 351 -4.81 8.30 34.15
C SER A 351 -4.95 9.12 32.87
N ASP A 352 -4.02 10.02 32.55
CA ASP A 352 -4.14 10.96 31.41
C ASP A 352 -4.09 10.28 30.03
N TRP A 353 -3.66 9.02 29.97
CA TRP A 353 -3.60 8.26 28.71
C TRP A 353 -4.96 7.72 28.25
N THR A 354 -5.97 7.65 29.12
CA THR A 354 -7.30 7.14 28.75
C THR A 354 -7.94 8.00 27.67
N GLU A 355 -7.90 9.33 27.78
CA GLU A 355 -8.49 10.25 26.80
C GLU A 355 -7.85 10.14 25.41
N SER A 356 -6.52 9.98 25.35
CA SER A 356 -5.81 9.84 24.06
C SER A 356 -6.13 8.51 23.37
N ILE A 357 -6.31 7.44 24.14
CA ILE A 357 -6.67 6.12 23.61
C ILE A 357 -8.13 6.11 23.16
N ASP A 358 -9.03 6.75 23.91
CA ASP A 358 -10.44 6.86 23.55
C ASP A 358 -10.60 7.72 22.29
N HIS A 359 -9.80 8.77 22.12
CA HIS A 359 -9.76 9.54 20.87
C HIS A 359 -9.31 8.70 19.67
N PHE A 360 -8.32 7.82 19.83
CA PHE A 360 -7.88 6.94 18.73
C PHE A 360 -8.92 5.87 18.39
N LEU A 361 -9.54 5.24 19.41
CA LEU A 361 -10.66 4.32 19.20
C LEU A 361 -11.85 5.03 18.55
N HIS A 362 -12.13 6.27 18.96
CA HIS A 362 -13.14 7.12 18.35
C HIS A 362 -12.76 7.49 16.90
N LEU A 363 -11.49 7.74 16.59
CA LEU A 363 -11.04 7.98 15.22
C LEU A 363 -11.20 6.73 14.34
N ILE A 364 -10.84 5.54 14.85
CA ILE A 364 -11.12 4.26 14.18
C ILE A 364 -12.63 4.10 13.92
N PHE A 365 -13.44 4.45 14.92
CA PHE A 365 -14.90 4.36 14.83
C PHE A 365 -15.51 5.41 13.89
N VAL A 366 -14.99 6.63 13.86
CA VAL A 366 -15.42 7.69 12.95
C VAL A 366 -15.01 7.34 11.53
N ILE A 367 -13.79 6.85 11.30
CA ILE A 367 -13.37 6.33 9.98
C ILE A 367 -14.29 5.19 9.54
N SER A 368 -14.72 4.30 10.44
CA SER A 368 -15.71 3.26 10.14
C SER A 368 -17.03 3.81 9.61
N ILE A 369 -17.55 4.85 10.27
CA ILE A 369 -18.80 5.50 9.91
C ILE A 369 -18.63 6.23 8.58
N PHE A 370 -17.58 7.04 8.43
CA PHE A 370 -17.31 7.79 7.21
C PHE A 370 -17.02 6.87 6.01
N THR A 371 -16.25 5.79 6.18
CA THR A 371 -16.05 4.81 5.09
C THR A 371 -17.35 4.11 4.72
N SER A 372 -18.19 3.73 5.70
CA SER A 372 -19.52 3.17 5.38
C SER A 372 -20.45 4.16 4.68
N GLN A 373 -20.39 5.45 5.04
CA GLN A 373 -21.16 6.52 4.41
C GLN A 373 -20.63 6.88 3.03
N ILE A 374 -19.31 6.88 2.82
CA ILE A 374 -18.68 7.11 1.51
C ILE A 374 -18.96 5.93 0.57
N THR A 375 -18.91 4.68 1.05
CA THR A 375 -19.31 3.52 0.24
C THR A 375 -20.78 3.60 -0.14
N ALA A 376 -21.67 3.96 0.80
CA ALA A 376 -23.09 4.18 0.49
C ALA A 376 -23.31 5.36 -0.47
N LEU A 377 -22.53 6.44 -0.35
CA LEU A 377 -22.58 7.60 -1.26
C LEU A 377 -22.00 7.28 -2.66
N ALA A 378 -21.00 6.39 -2.72
CA ALA A 378 -20.43 5.92 -3.98
C ALA A 378 -21.38 4.96 -4.71
N GLU A 379 -22.07 4.08 -3.98
CA GLU A 379 -23.14 3.22 -4.51
C GLU A 379 -24.32 4.06 -5.04
N VAL A 380 -24.74 5.10 -4.30
CA VAL A 380 -25.80 6.02 -4.75
C VAL A 380 -25.35 6.92 -5.92
N LYS A 381 -24.06 7.25 -6.04
CA LYS A 381 -23.52 7.97 -7.21
C LYS A 381 -23.42 7.08 -8.45
N LEU A 382 -23.09 5.80 -8.30
CA LEU A 382 -23.08 4.83 -9.40
C LEU A 382 -24.49 4.55 -9.93
N GLU A 383 -25.51 4.51 -9.07
CA GLU A 383 -26.92 4.42 -9.51
C GLU A 383 -27.41 5.67 -10.26
N LYS A 384 -26.86 6.86 -9.94
CA LYS A 384 -27.23 8.13 -10.61
C LYS A 384 -26.44 8.43 -11.90
N ILE A 385 -25.37 7.70 -12.17
CA ILE A 385 -24.61 7.80 -13.43
C ILE A 385 -25.12 6.76 -14.46
N HIS A 386 -25.98 5.82 -14.02
CA HIS A 386 -26.61 4.80 -14.87
C HIS A 386 -28.13 4.94 -15.03
N LEU A 387 -28.68 6.11 -14.70
CA LEU A 387 -29.99 6.61 -15.14
C LEU A 387 -29.75 7.89 -15.94
#